data_AF-A0A0L0F722-F1
#
_entry.id   AF-A0A0L0F722-F1
#
_cell.length_a   1.000
_cell.length_b   1.000
_cell.length_c   1.000
_cell.angle_alpha   90.00
_cell.angle_beta   90.00
_cell.angle_gamma   90.00
#
_symmetry.space_group_name_H-M   'P 1'
#
loop_
_entity.id
_entity.type
_entity.pdbx_description
1 polymer ?
#
loop_
_entity_poly.entity_id
_entity_poly.type
_entity_poly.pdbx_seq_one_letter_code
_entity_poly.pdbx_strand_id
1 'polypeptide(L)'
;GLVVCAEPNAEIYRFDSQLFLTTDQHSYSPIALSDANVLLQGTLVRNVDYVYGMAVYTGDDTKLSMNKKVPEEKSTALDALIDRCVAAIFISQLCIAAVLGGLGLWQQMSDQEDMWYLGGRGSHEMNWYDFLVVPLRMLLLMSLMIPISLK
;
A
#
# COMPACT_ATOMS: atom_id res chain seq x y z
N GLY A 1 -8.50 -42.16 19.09
CA GLY A 1 -7.08 -42.31 18.73
C GLY A 1 -6.35 -41.04 19.09
N LEU A 2 -5.06 -41.13 19.39
CA LEU A 2 -4.18 -39.99 19.67
C LEU A 2 -3.16 -39.90 18.53
N VAL A 3 -2.97 -38.72 17.93
CA VAL A 3 -1.86 -38.50 16.98
C VAL A 3 -0.83 -37.61 17.62
N VAL A 4 0.43 -38.04 17.54
CA VAL A 4 1.60 -37.27 17.98
C VAL A 4 2.38 -36.91 16.73
N CYS A 5 2.52 -35.62 16.45
CA CYS A 5 3.22 -35.09 15.28
C CYS A 5 4.27 -34.05 15.70
N ALA A 6 5.25 -33.82 14.82
CA ALA A 6 6.22 -32.75 15.00
C ALA A 6 5.56 -31.36 14.96
N GLU A 7 6.30 -30.36 15.46
CA GLU A 7 5.90 -28.96 15.36
C GLU A 7 5.64 -28.53 13.89
N PRO A 8 4.72 -27.57 13.67
CA PRO A 8 4.45 -27.02 12.35
C PRO A 8 5.73 -26.57 11.63
N ASN A 9 5.91 -27.00 10.38
CA ASN A 9 7.05 -26.62 9.55
C ASN A 9 6.62 -26.38 8.09
N ALA A 10 7.44 -25.66 7.32
CA ALA A 10 7.18 -25.36 5.92
C ALA A 10 7.57 -26.49 4.95
N GLU A 11 8.15 -27.60 5.44
CA GLU A 11 8.56 -28.73 4.62
C GLU A 11 7.34 -29.55 4.18
N ILE A 12 6.88 -29.33 2.94
CA ILE A 12 5.63 -29.90 2.42
C ILE A 12 5.68 -31.43 2.31
N TYR A 13 6.85 -31.99 1.96
CA TYR A 13 7.04 -33.43 1.71
C TYR A 13 7.49 -34.23 2.94
N ARG A 14 7.56 -33.61 4.11
CA ARG A 14 8.00 -34.27 5.33
C ARG A 14 6.90 -34.27 6.37
N PHE A 15 6.43 -35.45 6.75
CA PHE A 15 5.44 -35.59 7.82
C PHE A 15 5.79 -36.82 8.66
N ASP A 16 6.57 -36.61 9.71
CA ASP A 16 6.95 -37.65 10.66
C ASP A 16 5.95 -37.62 11.83
N SER A 17 5.01 -38.57 11.89
CA SER A 17 4.05 -38.64 13.00
C SER A 17 3.64 -40.07 13.35
N GLN A 18 3.04 -40.24 14.53
CA GLN A 18 2.61 -41.53 15.05
C GLN A 18 1.13 -41.46 15.49
N LEU A 19 0.34 -42.44 15.05
CA LEU A 19 -1.05 -42.63 15.46
C LEU A 19 -1.13 -43.78 16.47
N PHE A 20 -1.78 -43.51 17.60
CA PHE A 20 -2.09 -44.47 18.64
C PHE A 20 -3.59 -44.76 18.63
N LEU A 21 -3.96 -46.00 18.30
CA LEU A 21 -5.34 -46.48 18.38
C LEU A 21 -5.50 -47.32 19.64
N THR A 22 -6.63 -47.15 20.33
CA THR A 22 -7.00 -48.05 21.42
C THR A 22 -7.70 -49.24 20.80
N THR A 23 -7.09 -50.42 20.91
CA THR A 23 -7.71 -51.69 20.57
C THR A 23 -8.28 -52.29 21.86
N ASP A 24 -9.37 -53.06 21.77
CA ASP A 24 -10.10 -53.69 22.89
C ASP A 24 -9.21 -54.46 23.89
N GLN A 25 -7.97 -54.80 23.51
CA GLN A 25 -6.98 -55.52 24.32
C GLN A 25 -6.01 -54.63 25.14
N HIS A 26 -6.29 -53.34 25.35
CA HIS A 26 -5.46 -52.43 26.18
C HIS A 26 -4.00 -52.20 25.70
N SER A 27 -3.60 -52.70 24.54
CA SER A 27 -2.30 -52.38 23.92
C SER A 27 -2.42 -51.21 22.95
N TYR A 28 -1.57 -50.20 23.14
CA TYR A 28 -1.35 -49.12 22.19
C TYR A 28 -0.26 -49.53 21.20
N SER A 29 -0.62 -49.88 19.96
CA SER A 29 0.37 -50.05 18.89
C SER A 29 0.55 -48.71 18.14
N PRO A 30 1.78 -48.17 18.05
CA PRO A 30 2.04 -46.98 17.25
C PRO A 30 2.03 -47.32 15.76
N ILE A 31 1.26 -46.57 14.98
CA ILE A 31 1.27 -46.61 13.51
C ILE A 31 2.05 -45.39 13.03
N ALA A 32 3.16 -45.61 12.32
CA ALA A 32 3.91 -44.52 11.71
C ALA A 32 3.12 -43.96 10.51
N LEU A 33 2.98 -42.63 10.48
CA LEU A 33 2.41 -41.90 9.37
C LEU A 33 3.51 -41.11 8.66
N SER A 34 3.48 -41.13 7.33
CA SER A 34 4.38 -40.37 6.46
C SER A 34 3.62 -39.31 5.66
N ASP A 35 4.32 -38.61 4.78
CA ASP A 35 3.78 -37.65 3.81
C ASP A 35 2.67 -38.22 2.91
N ALA A 36 2.66 -39.54 2.67
CA ALA A 36 1.60 -40.20 1.93
C ALA A 36 0.24 -40.23 2.67
N ASN A 37 0.25 -40.05 4.00
CA ASN A 37 -0.94 -40.15 4.84
C ASN A 37 -1.49 -38.79 5.26
N VAL A 38 -0.93 -37.67 4.77
CA VAL A 38 -1.38 -36.31 5.10
C VAL A 38 -1.98 -35.63 3.87
N LEU A 39 -3.13 -35.00 4.06
CA LEU A 39 -3.75 -34.13 3.07
C LEU A 39 -3.46 -32.68 3.43
N LEU A 40 -2.82 -31.95 2.52
CA LEU A 40 -2.44 -30.56 2.73
C LEU A 40 -3.64 -29.63 2.48
N GLN A 41 -3.64 -28.45 3.11
CA GLN A 41 -4.62 -27.42 2.82
C GLN A 41 -4.54 -27.06 1.33
N GLY A 42 -5.63 -27.24 0.57
CA GLY A 42 -5.69 -26.96 -0.87
C GLY A 42 -5.53 -28.17 -1.78
N THR A 43 -5.35 -29.39 -1.26
CA THR A 43 -5.45 -30.60 -2.09
C THR A 43 -6.90 -30.86 -2.49
N LEU A 44 -7.10 -31.20 -3.76
CA LEU A 44 -8.38 -31.65 -4.29
C LEU A 44 -8.36 -33.18 -4.37
N VAL A 45 -9.14 -33.83 -3.51
CA VAL A 45 -9.32 -35.29 -3.55
C VAL A 45 -10.18 -35.64 -4.76
N ARG A 46 -9.75 -36.64 -5.54
CA ARG A 46 -10.45 -37.13 -6.74
C ARG A 46 -10.66 -38.64 -6.65
N ASN A 47 -11.63 -39.15 -7.39
CA ASN A 47 -11.87 -40.59 -7.57
C ASN A 47 -12.26 -41.36 -6.28
N VAL A 48 -12.94 -40.69 -5.34
CA VAL A 48 -13.53 -41.29 -4.13
C VAL A 48 -14.80 -40.52 -3.75
N ASP A 49 -15.80 -41.19 -3.16
CA ASP A 49 -17.06 -40.56 -2.76
C ASP A 49 -16.93 -39.70 -1.49
N TYR A 50 -16.20 -40.21 -0.49
CA TYR A 50 -15.94 -39.50 0.76
C TYR A 50 -14.61 -39.94 1.39
N VAL A 51 -14.04 -39.07 2.22
CA VAL A 51 -12.83 -39.34 3.01
C VAL A 51 -13.10 -38.94 4.45
N TYR A 52 -12.73 -39.82 5.38
CA TYR A 52 -12.67 -39.48 6.80
C TYR A 52 -11.23 -39.16 7.17
N GLY A 53 -11.02 -38.03 7.84
CA GLY A 53 -9.71 -37.58 8.27
C GLY A 53 -9.80 -36.83 9.59
N MET A 54 -8.63 -36.64 10.21
CA MET A 54 -8.49 -35.86 11.43
C MET A 54 -7.64 -34.62 11.12
N ALA A 55 -8.09 -33.45 11.57
CA ALA A 55 -7.30 -32.23 11.43
C ALA A 55 -6.09 -32.28 12.39
N VAL A 56 -4.89 -32.14 11.84
CA VAL A 56 -3.62 -32.14 12.60
C VAL A 56 -3.06 -30.72 12.74
N TYR A 57 -3.07 -29.94 11.65
CA TYR A 57 -2.66 -28.54 11.63
C TYR A 57 -3.81 -27.67 11.14
N THR A 58 -3.97 -26.47 11.73
CA THR A 58 -5.08 -25.56 11.43
C THR A 58 -4.58 -24.13 11.23
N GLY A 59 -5.22 -23.38 10.32
CA GLY A 59 -4.90 -21.97 10.08
C GLY A 59 -3.46 -21.76 9.60
N ASP A 60 -2.73 -20.90 10.32
CA ASP A 60 -1.36 -20.54 9.99
C ASP A 60 -0.33 -21.64 10.27
N ASP A 61 -0.69 -22.61 11.10
CA ASP A 61 0.17 -23.77 11.39
C ASP A 61 0.16 -24.81 10.26
N THR A 62 -0.70 -24.63 9.24
CA THR A 62 -0.69 -25.54 8.09
C THR A 62 0.60 -25.36 7.29
N LYS A 63 1.16 -26.47 6.80
CA LYS A 63 2.36 -26.49 5.96
C LYS A 63 2.29 -25.53 4.76
N LEU A 64 1.11 -25.41 4.14
CA LEU A 64 0.90 -24.47 3.03
C LEU A 64 0.90 -23.02 3.52
N SER A 65 0.26 -22.70 4.65
CA SER A 65 0.26 -21.33 5.18
C SER A 65 1.67 -20.89 5.60
N MET A 66 2.46 -21.80 6.16
CA MET A 66 3.88 -21.55 6.47
C MET A 66 4.76 -21.29 5.24
N ASN A 67 4.34 -21.74 4.05
CA ASN A 67 5.05 -21.44 2.81
C ASN A 67 4.51 -20.18 2.10
N LYS A 68 3.46 -19.54 2.63
CA LYS A 68 2.99 -18.25 2.11
C LYS A 68 3.99 -17.18 2.51
N LYS A 69 4.42 -16.38 1.54
CA LYS A 69 5.13 -15.13 1.81
C LYS A 69 4.11 -14.06 2.21
N VAL A 70 4.49 -13.21 3.15
CA VAL A 70 3.75 -11.98 3.42
C VAL A 70 3.66 -11.19 2.11
N PRO A 71 2.47 -10.75 1.68
CA PRO A 71 2.34 -10.00 0.45
C PRO A 71 3.12 -8.69 0.59
N GLU A 72 4.19 -8.56 -0.20
CA GLU A 72 4.92 -7.31 -0.33
C GLU A 72 4.10 -6.31 -1.14
N GLU A 73 4.16 -5.04 -0.75
CA GLU A 73 3.55 -3.96 -1.52
C GLU A 73 4.18 -3.90 -2.91
N LYS A 74 3.35 -4.01 -3.94
CA LYS A 74 3.81 -3.96 -5.34
C LYS A 74 4.00 -2.50 -5.74
N SER A 75 5.12 -1.91 -5.36
CA SER A 75 5.58 -0.64 -5.92
C SER A 75 6.18 -0.87 -7.31
N THR A 76 5.68 -0.16 -8.32
CA THR A 76 6.23 -0.22 -9.68
C THR A 76 7.28 0.88 -9.89
N ALA A 77 8.20 0.67 -10.84
CA ALA A 77 9.15 1.71 -11.24
C ALA A 77 8.46 2.98 -11.78
N LEU A 78 7.22 2.84 -12.27
CA LEU A 78 6.40 3.97 -12.72
C LEU A 78 5.92 4.84 -11.56
N ASP A 79 5.65 4.27 -10.38
CA ASP A 79 5.24 5.04 -9.21
C ASP A 79 6.36 6.01 -8.79
N ALA A 80 7.62 5.55 -8.85
CA ALA A 80 8.79 6.38 -8.58
C ALA A 80 9.08 7.43 -9.67
N LEU A 81 8.58 7.24 -10.90
CA LEU A 81 8.65 8.23 -11.97
C LEU A 81 7.57 9.30 -11.77
N ILE A 82 6.35 8.87 -11.45
CA ILE A 82 5.22 9.75 -11.16
C ILE A 82 5.57 10.71 -10.03
N ASP A 83 6.14 10.22 -8.92
CA ASP A 83 6.55 11.05 -7.79
C ASP A 83 7.58 12.13 -8.20
N ARG A 84 8.58 11.75 -9.02
CA ARG A 84 9.56 12.70 -9.58
C ARG A 84 8.93 13.73 -10.51
N CYS A 85 7.98 13.34 -11.34
CA CYS A 85 7.24 14.24 -12.21
C CYS A 85 6.40 15.24 -11.39
N VAL A 86 5.71 14.78 -10.34
CA VAL A 86 4.93 15.65 -9.44
C VAL A 86 5.83 16.67 -8.76
N ALA A 87 7.00 16.25 -8.26
CA ALA A 87 7.98 17.17 -7.67
C ALA A 87 8.47 18.23 -8.67
N ALA A 88 8.76 17.83 -9.92
CA ALA A 88 9.18 18.76 -10.97
C ALA A 88 8.08 19.79 -11.32
N ILE A 89 6.82 19.34 -11.44
CA ILE A 89 5.66 20.20 -11.69
C ILE A 89 5.48 21.20 -10.54
N PHE A 90 5.57 20.75 -9.28
CA PHE A 90 5.44 21.62 -8.11
C PHE A 90 6.51 22.73 -8.07
N ILE A 91 7.78 22.38 -8.35
CA ILE A 91 8.87 23.36 -8.41
C ILE A 91 8.60 24.38 -9.53
N SER A 92 8.20 23.90 -10.72
CA SER A 92 7.89 24.80 -11.85
C SER A 92 6.73 25.75 -11.53
N GLN A 93 5.71 25.27 -10.81
CA GLN A 93 4.57 26.08 -10.37
C GLN A 93 5.00 27.18 -9.42
N LEU A 94 5.87 26.88 -8.45
CA LEU A 94 6.41 27.86 -7.51
C LEU A 94 7.22 28.93 -8.24
N CYS A 95 8.07 28.54 -9.20
CA CYS A 95 8.84 29.48 -10.01
C CYS A 95 7.93 30.42 -10.80
N ILE A 96 6.91 29.89 -11.49
CA ILE A 96 5.97 30.70 -12.28
C ILE A 96 5.17 31.64 -11.37
N ALA A 97 4.68 31.14 -10.23
CA ALA A 97 3.94 31.96 -9.26
C ALA A 97 4.80 33.11 -8.69
N ALA A 98 6.09 32.86 -8.44
CA ALA A 98 7.02 33.90 -7.97
C ALA A 98 7.28 34.97 -9.05
N VAL A 99 7.50 34.56 -10.30
CA VAL A 99 7.72 35.49 -11.43
C VAL A 99 6.48 36.34 -11.69
N LEU A 100 5.30 35.71 -11.82
CA LEU A 100 4.04 36.42 -12.06
C LEU A 100 3.64 37.28 -10.86
N GLY A 101 3.88 36.81 -9.64
CA GLY A 101 3.63 37.58 -8.43
C GLY A 101 4.51 38.83 -8.35
N GLY A 102 5.81 38.70 -8.70
CA GLY A 102 6.74 39.82 -8.77
C GLY A 102 6.36 40.85 -9.84
N LEU A 103 5.99 40.37 -11.04
CA LEU A 103 5.49 41.25 -12.12
C LEU A 103 4.19 41.95 -11.72
N GLY A 104 3.28 41.25 -11.04
CA GLY A 104 2.03 41.84 -10.53
C GLY A 104 2.27 42.96 -9.52
N LEU A 105 3.21 42.79 -8.59
CA LEU A 105 3.62 43.84 -7.65
C LEU A 105 4.28 45.02 -8.36
N TRP A 106 5.16 44.75 -9.33
CA TRP A 106 5.83 45.78 -10.12
C TRP A 106 4.83 46.61 -10.94
N GLN A 107 3.88 45.94 -11.59
CA GLN A 107 2.82 46.63 -12.33
C GLN A 107 1.93 47.43 -11.38
N GLN A 108 1.55 46.89 -10.22
CA GLN A 108 0.75 47.62 -9.24
C GLN A 108 1.41 48.92 -8.77
N MET A 109 2.75 48.98 -8.69
CA MET A 109 3.48 50.21 -8.39
C MET A 109 3.51 51.19 -9.56
N SER A 110 3.64 50.70 -10.80
CA SER A 110 3.79 51.54 -11.99
C SER A 110 2.47 52.12 -12.52
N ASP A 111 1.37 51.37 -12.37
CA ASP A 111 0.07 51.66 -12.99
C ASP A 111 -0.89 52.44 -12.04
N GLN A 112 -0.42 52.78 -10.84
CA GLN A 112 -1.21 53.47 -9.82
C GLN A 112 -1.54 54.92 -10.20
N GLU A 113 -0.87 55.49 -11.19
CA GLU A 113 -1.06 56.88 -11.64
C GLU A 113 -2.12 57.02 -12.76
N ASP A 114 -2.42 55.98 -13.55
CA ASP A 114 -3.14 56.15 -14.83
C ASP A 114 -4.57 55.55 -14.92
N MET A 115 -5.09 54.89 -13.87
CA MET A 115 -6.35 54.13 -13.96
C MET A 115 -7.47 54.62 -13.03
N TRP A 116 -8.03 55.80 -13.35
CA TRP A 116 -9.10 56.46 -12.59
C TRP A 116 -10.42 55.65 -12.45
N TYR A 117 -10.67 54.69 -13.35
CA TYR A 117 -11.91 53.90 -13.41
C TYR A 117 -11.82 52.54 -12.72
N LEU A 118 -10.62 52.04 -12.43
CA LEU A 118 -10.38 50.73 -11.79
C LEU A 118 -10.49 50.77 -10.25
N GLY A 119 -10.98 51.88 -9.69
CA GLY A 119 -11.20 52.00 -8.25
C GLY A 119 -9.91 52.14 -7.43
N GLY A 120 -8.82 52.61 -8.04
CA GLY A 120 -7.54 52.90 -7.39
C GLY A 120 -7.55 54.18 -6.55
N ARG A 121 -8.58 54.39 -5.72
CA ARG A 121 -8.72 55.59 -4.86
C ARG A 121 -8.86 55.24 -3.39
N GLY A 122 -8.03 54.31 -2.95
CA GLY A 122 -7.57 54.20 -1.58
C GLY A 122 -6.06 54.06 -1.65
N SER A 123 -5.34 54.84 -0.86
CA SER A 123 -3.92 54.63 -0.58
C SER A 123 -3.71 53.18 -0.13
N HIS A 124 -3.47 52.28 -1.08
CA HIS A 124 -2.99 50.94 -0.77
C HIS A 124 -1.52 51.13 -0.39
N GLU A 125 -1.28 51.56 0.84
CA GLU A 125 0.04 51.41 1.43
C GLU A 125 0.38 49.95 1.30
N MET A 126 1.47 49.65 0.58
CA MET A 126 1.89 48.28 0.32
C MET A 126 2.13 47.62 1.68
N ASN A 127 1.21 46.75 2.08
CA ASN A 127 1.34 46.08 3.34
C ASN A 127 2.35 44.96 3.16
N TRP A 128 3.12 44.66 4.20
CA TRP A 128 4.13 43.60 4.17
C TRP A 128 3.55 42.23 3.75
N TYR A 129 2.25 42.01 3.97
CA TYR A 129 1.54 40.79 3.58
C TYR A 129 1.22 40.71 2.08
N ASP A 130 1.21 41.81 1.33
CA ASP A 130 0.94 41.79 -0.12
C ASP A 130 2.02 41.04 -0.90
N PHE A 131 3.27 41.14 -0.43
CA PHE A 131 4.39 40.36 -0.96
C PHE A 131 4.16 38.84 -0.86
N LEU A 132 3.38 38.39 0.12
CA LEU A 132 3.05 36.98 0.31
C LEU A 132 1.71 36.60 -0.37
N VAL A 133 0.71 37.46 -0.28
CA VAL A 133 -0.65 37.20 -0.80
C VAL A 133 -0.69 37.21 -2.32
N VAL A 134 0.06 38.09 -3.00
CA VAL A 134 0.04 38.20 -4.47
C VAL A 134 0.62 36.94 -5.14
N PRO A 135 1.80 36.42 -4.77
CA PRO A 135 2.29 35.13 -5.28
C PRO A 135 1.40 33.94 -4.89
N LEU A 136 0.84 33.91 -3.68
CA LEU A 136 -0.08 32.86 -3.25
C LEU A 136 -1.37 32.84 -4.10
N ARG A 137 -1.88 34.00 -4.48
CA ARG A 137 -3.04 34.12 -5.37
C ARG A 137 -2.72 33.59 -6.78
N MET A 138 -1.52 33.86 -7.29
CA MET A 138 -1.06 33.29 -8.57
C MET A 138 -0.84 31.78 -8.48
N LEU A 139 -0.35 31.27 -7.34
CA LEU A 139 -0.22 29.84 -7.08
C LEU A 139 -1.59 29.14 -7.10
N LEU A 140 -2.61 29.74 -6.49
CA LEU A 140 -3.99 29.22 -6.49
C LEU A 140 -4.58 29.15 -7.91
N LEU A 141 -4.34 30.17 -8.74
CA LEU A 141 -4.77 30.16 -10.14
C LEU A 141 -4.09 29.05 -10.95
N MET A 142 -2.83 28.74 -10.63
CA MET A 142 -2.05 27.67 -11.28
C MET A 142 -2.25 26.28 -10.67
N SER A 143 -3.07 26.13 -9.64
CA SER A 143 -3.32 24.83 -8.98
C SER A 143 -3.94 23.77 -9.91
N LEU A 144 -4.52 24.20 -11.03
CA LEU A 144 -5.05 23.34 -12.09
C LEU A 144 -3.96 22.64 -12.92
N MET A 145 -2.70 23.06 -12.81
CA MET A 145 -1.56 22.46 -13.52
C MET A 145 -1.14 21.11 -12.95
N ILE A 146 -1.41 20.87 -11.66
CA ILE A 146 -1.24 19.54 -11.06
C ILE A 146 -2.51 18.75 -11.40
N PRO A 147 -2.44 17.70 -12.25
CA PRO A 147 -3.61 16.88 -12.51
C PRO A 147 -4.00 16.18 -11.21
N ILE A 148 -5.07 16.65 -10.57
CA ILE A 148 -5.64 16.07 -9.33
C ILE A 148 -6.08 14.62 -9.57
N SER A 149 -6.26 14.22 -10.84
CA SER A 149 -6.58 12.87 -11.30
C SER A 149 -5.37 11.93 -11.38
N LEU A 150 -4.14 12.36 -11.06
CA LEU A 150 -3.00 11.46 -10.97
C LEU A 150 -2.96 10.77 -9.60
N LYS A 151 -4.05 10.08 -9.30
CA LYS A 151 -4.18 9.00 -8.32
C LYS A 151 -5.16 7.99 -8.87
#